data_AF-A0AAJ4Y585-F1
#
_entry.id   AF-A0AAJ4Y585-F1
#
_cell.length_a   1.000
_cell.length_b   1.000
_cell.length_c   1.000
_cell.angle_alpha   90.00
_cell.angle_beta   90.00
_cell.angle_gamma   90.00
#
_symmetry.space_group_name_H-M   'P 1'
#
loop_
_entity.id
_entity.type
_entity.pdbx_description
1 polymer ?
#
loop_
_entity_poly.entity_id
_entity_poly.type
_entity_poly.pdbx_seq_one_letter_code
_entity_poly.pdbx_strand_id
1 'polypeptide(L)'
;MPRLKQSHTATGWLATAVLLTSGCAVLDSGSADARGPGASYEQAYADHEPLHVVGYPSTGSLLVVQKLVWDIADGKTDELRKLATSDSNETDARKTAENWIKGFGAGARRNVTGDFYDDGSERQVVVLYFHDTRQVKEFTVRLDGDAGKEDWRVLMKSADFKDATHAPNWAPKAPGGTGSRMKNSN
;
A
#
# COMPACT_ATOMS: atom_id res chain seq x y z
N MET A 1 -73.15 -46.29 -7.25
CA MET A 1 -74.16 -45.20 -7.40
C MET A 1 -75.13 -45.30 -6.23
N PRO A 2 -75.60 -44.21 -5.58
CA PRO A 2 -75.82 -42.87 -6.15
C PRO A 2 -75.44 -41.62 -5.30
N ARG A 3 -75.27 -40.52 -6.04
CA ARG A 3 -75.72 -39.11 -5.84
C ARG A 3 -75.19 -38.20 -4.71
N LEU A 4 -74.32 -37.26 -5.15
CA LEU A 4 -74.42 -35.79 -5.12
C LEU A 4 -75.52 -35.09 -4.29
N LYS A 5 -75.09 -34.05 -3.54
CA LYS A 5 -75.57 -32.64 -3.52
C LYS A 5 -74.56 -31.80 -2.70
N GLN A 6 -73.86 -30.81 -3.30
CA GLN A 6 -74.20 -29.36 -3.34
C GLN A 6 -74.51 -28.78 -1.95
N SER A 7 -74.05 -27.61 -1.50
CA SER A 7 -73.11 -26.54 -1.87
C SER A 7 -73.07 -25.65 -0.61
N HIS A 8 -72.10 -24.73 -0.47
CA HIS A 8 -72.32 -23.30 -0.19
C HIS A 8 -71.04 -22.64 0.34
N THR A 9 -70.75 -21.53 -0.31
CA THR A 9 -69.71 -20.52 -0.14
C THR A 9 -69.66 -19.90 1.25
N ALA A 10 -68.46 -19.65 1.75
CA ALA A 10 -68.22 -18.59 2.74
C ALA A 10 -66.85 -17.95 2.51
N THR A 11 -66.90 -16.85 1.77
CA THR A 11 -66.18 -15.58 1.97
C THR A 11 -65.18 -15.54 3.13
N GLY A 12 -63.92 -15.19 2.84
CA GLY A 12 -63.05 -14.72 3.90
C GLY A 12 -61.61 -14.34 3.54
N TRP A 13 -61.42 -13.03 3.33
CA TRP A 13 -60.22 -12.24 3.67
C TRP A 13 -58.96 -12.39 2.79
N LEU A 14 -58.85 -11.44 1.85
CA LEU A 14 -57.57 -10.98 1.29
C LEU A 14 -56.74 -10.35 2.41
N ALA A 15 -55.62 -10.97 2.77
CA ALA A 15 -54.58 -10.33 3.57
C ALA A 15 -53.60 -9.62 2.62
N THR A 16 -53.70 -8.29 2.58
CA THR A 16 -52.75 -7.40 1.92
C THR A 16 -51.41 -7.43 2.67
N ALA A 17 -50.40 -8.07 2.09
CA ALA A 17 -49.04 -8.00 2.60
C ALA A 17 -48.42 -6.67 2.19
N VAL A 18 -48.30 -5.74 3.16
CA VAL A 18 -47.45 -4.55 3.06
C VAL A 18 -46.00 -5.03 3.19
N LEU A 19 -45.30 -5.17 2.06
CA LEU A 19 -43.85 -5.37 2.05
C LEU A 19 -43.17 -4.04 2.41
N LEU A 20 -42.78 -3.94 3.68
CA LEU A 20 -41.94 -2.88 4.21
C LEU A 20 -40.57 -2.92 3.51
N THR A 21 -40.27 -1.79 2.89
CA THR A 21 -38.99 -1.41 2.29
C THR A 21 -37.84 -1.61 3.27
N SER A 22 -36.96 -2.57 3.01
CA SER A 22 -35.59 -2.56 3.52
C SER A 22 -34.68 -2.06 2.39
N GLY A 23 -34.67 -0.75 2.19
CA GLY A 23 -33.61 -0.09 1.44
C GLY A 23 -32.33 -0.27 2.23
N CYS A 24 -31.38 -1.04 1.69
CA CYS A 24 -29.99 -0.96 2.13
C CYS A 24 -29.49 0.44 1.77
N ALA A 25 -29.58 1.36 2.73
CA ALA A 25 -28.86 2.61 2.68
C ALA A 25 -27.36 2.26 2.65
N VAL A 26 -26.74 2.40 1.49
CA VAL A 26 -25.28 2.44 1.39
C VAL A 26 -24.86 3.71 2.13
N LEU A 27 -24.32 3.56 3.34
CA LEU A 27 -23.65 4.64 4.04
C LEU A 27 -22.35 4.91 3.30
N ASP A 28 -22.40 5.84 2.36
CA ASP A 28 -21.22 6.43 1.73
C ASP A 28 -20.42 7.17 2.82
N SER A 29 -19.42 6.46 3.33
CA SER A 29 -18.49 6.93 4.34
C SER A 29 -17.28 7.48 3.59
N GLY A 30 -17.26 8.78 3.33
CA GLY A 30 -16.13 9.41 2.68
C GLY A 30 -14.84 9.26 3.48
N SER A 31 -13.79 8.73 2.85
CA SER A 31 -12.41 9.23 2.95
C SER A 31 -11.52 8.55 1.89
N ALA A 32 -11.06 9.34 0.91
CA ALA A 32 -9.92 9.08 0.04
C ALA A 32 -9.85 7.74 -0.74
N ASP A 33 -10.88 7.41 -1.53
CA ASP A 33 -10.73 6.43 -2.61
C ASP A 33 -10.88 7.08 -3.98
N ALA A 34 -9.75 7.45 -4.57
CA ALA A 34 -9.65 7.64 -6.01
C ALA A 34 -8.37 6.99 -6.53
N ARG A 35 -8.18 5.71 -6.21
CA ARG A 35 -7.30 4.85 -7.02
C ARG A 35 -8.18 4.11 -8.02
N GLY A 36 -8.01 4.41 -9.31
CA GLY A 36 -8.57 3.64 -10.42
C GLY A 36 -8.07 2.17 -10.41
N PRO A 37 -8.49 1.36 -11.41
CA PRO A 37 -8.66 -0.08 -11.28
C PRO A 37 -7.40 -0.81 -10.82
N GLY A 38 -7.50 -1.36 -9.61
CA GLY A 38 -6.53 -2.17 -8.89
C GLY A 38 -7.23 -2.69 -7.62
N ALA A 39 -6.68 -3.73 -7.00
CA ALA A 39 -7.17 -4.23 -5.72
C ALA A 39 -7.19 -3.08 -4.67
N SER A 40 -8.19 -3.05 -3.79
CA SER A 40 -8.20 -2.11 -2.66
C SER A 40 -6.94 -2.30 -1.81
N TYR A 41 -6.61 -1.33 -0.96
CA TYR A 41 -5.46 -1.47 -0.07
C TYR A 41 -5.58 -2.73 0.81
N GLU A 42 -6.77 -3.05 1.31
CA GLU A 42 -7.04 -4.21 2.16
C GLU A 42 -6.78 -5.52 1.41
N GLN A 43 -7.21 -5.60 0.15
CA GLN A 43 -6.96 -6.77 -0.68
C GLN A 43 -5.46 -6.91 -0.99
N ALA A 44 -4.81 -5.80 -1.37
CA ALA A 44 -3.36 -5.80 -1.57
C ALA A 44 -2.61 -6.22 -0.30
N TYR A 45 -3.03 -5.75 0.88
CA TYR A 45 -2.44 -6.15 2.15
C TYR A 45 -2.63 -7.65 2.43
N ALA A 46 -3.80 -8.21 2.13
CA ALA A 46 -4.07 -9.64 2.33
C ALA A 46 -3.28 -10.54 1.37
N ASP A 47 -2.95 -10.05 0.17
CA ASP A 47 -2.24 -10.79 -0.87
C ASP A 47 -0.71 -10.78 -0.70
N HIS A 48 -0.17 -10.01 0.25
CA HIS A 48 1.27 -9.83 0.45
C HIS A 48 1.74 -10.22 1.86
N GLU A 49 3.00 -10.63 1.96
CA GLU A 49 3.65 -10.78 3.26
C GLU A 49 3.67 -9.41 3.98
N PRO A 50 3.29 -9.34 5.27
CA PRO A 50 3.34 -8.10 6.01
C PRO A 50 4.77 -7.54 6.10
N LEU A 51 4.91 -6.23 5.91
CA LEU A 51 6.16 -5.53 6.19
C LEU A 51 6.43 -5.58 7.70
N HIS A 52 7.55 -6.16 8.12
CA HIS A 52 8.01 -6.01 9.49
C HIS A 52 8.51 -4.59 9.71
N VAL A 53 8.09 -3.95 10.80
CA VAL A 53 8.35 -2.54 11.05
C VAL A 53 9.16 -2.36 12.33
N VAL A 54 10.23 -1.57 12.25
CA VAL A 54 10.95 -1.03 13.41
C VAL A 54 11.16 0.48 13.24
N GLY A 55 11.34 1.20 14.35
CA GLY A 55 11.51 2.65 14.33
C GLY A 55 10.20 3.42 14.45
N TYR A 56 10.13 4.58 13.79
CA TYR A 56 9.11 5.61 14.07
C TYR A 56 8.32 6.04 12.83
N PRO A 57 7.60 5.13 12.15
CA PRO A 57 6.82 5.52 10.97
C PRO A 57 5.69 6.49 11.34
N SER A 58 5.37 7.40 10.43
CA SER A 58 4.05 8.01 10.38
C SER A 58 3.10 7.08 9.61
N THR A 59 1.78 7.29 9.74
CA THR A 59 0.78 6.51 8.99
C THR A 59 1.05 6.57 7.48
N GLY A 60 1.37 7.77 6.97
CA GLY A 60 1.61 7.97 5.55
C GLY A 60 2.94 7.38 5.06
N SER A 61 4.02 7.51 5.85
CA SER A 61 5.32 6.92 5.48
C SER A 61 5.27 5.38 5.48
N LEU A 62 4.56 4.76 6.43
CA LEU A 62 4.35 3.32 6.43
C LEU A 62 3.58 2.86 5.19
N LEU A 63 2.47 3.53 4.89
CA LEU A 63 1.58 3.16 3.79
C LEU A 63 2.28 3.25 2.43
N VAL A 64 3.06 4.30 2.17
CA VAL A 64 3.81 4.42 0.90
C VAL A 64 4.90 3.34 0.80
N VAL A 65 5.58 3.01 1.90
CA VAL A 65 6.64 1.99 1.91
C VAL A 65 6.07 0.59 1.69
N GLN A 66 4.90 0.28 2.24
CA GLN A 66 4.22 -0.99 1.96
C GLN A 66 3.88 -1.12 0.48
N LYS A 67 3.25 -0.09 -0.11
CA LYS A 67 2.96 -0.06 -1.56
C LYS A 67 4.22 -0.21 -2.40
N LEU A 68 5.30 0.49 -2.03
CA LEU A 68 6.61 0.37 -2.67
C LEU A 68 7.12 -1.08 -2.69
N VAL A 69 7.09 -1.78 -1.55
CA VAL A 69 7.54 -3.18 -1.46
C VAL A 69 6.66 -4.10 -2.29
N TRP A 70 5.34 -3.93 -2.24
CA TRP A 70 4.39 -4.74 -3.01
C TRP A 70 4.54 -4.54 -4.52
N ASP A 71 4.65 -3.29 -4.99
CA ASP A 71 4.82 -3.00 -6.42
C ASP A 71 6.18 -3.51 -6.94
N ILE A 72 7.23 -3.53 -6.09
CA ILE A 72 8.51 -4.20 -6.39
C ILE A 72 8.33 -5.72 -6.48
N ALA A 73 7.62 -6.33 -5.52
CA ALA A 73 7.40 -7.78 -5.46
C ALA A 73 6.60 -8.29 -6.67
N ASP A 74 5.57 -7.53 -7.07
CA ASP A 74 4.70 -7.84 -8.20
C ASP A 74 5.32 -7.48 -9.56
N GLY A 75 6.40 -6.69 -9.57
CA GLY A 75 7.01 -6.21 -10.81
C GLY A 75 6.15 -5.19 -11.57
N LYS A 76 5.33 -4.41 -10.84
CA LYS A 76 4.41 -3.42 -11.41
C LYS A 76 5.12 -2.09 -11.64
N THR A 77 5.95 -2.00 -12.70
CA THR A 77 6.74 -0.80 -13.02
C THR A 77 5.91 0.48 -13.05
N ASP A 78 4.72 0.46 -13.67
CA ASP A 78 3.88 1.66 -13.79
C ASP A 78 3.23 2.10 -12.47
N GLU A 79 2.85 1.15 -11.61
CA GLU A 79 2.34 1.48 -10.27
C GLU A 79 3.45 1.99 -9.37
N LEU A 80 4.60 1.32 -9.39
CA LEU A 80 5.78 1.72 -8.62
C LEU A 80 6.23 3.15 -8.99
N ARG A 81 6.28 3.47 -10.29
CA ARG A 81 6.64 4.80 -10.77
C ARG A 81 5.67 5.89 -10.28
N LYS A 82 4.38 5.60 -10.12
CA LYS A 82 3.40 6.58 -9.61
C LYS A 82 3.67 6.99 -8.17
N LEU A 83 4.46 6.22 -7.41
CA LEU A 83 4.88 6.61 -6.08
C LEU A 83 5.98 7.68 -6.09
N ALA A 84 6.56 8.01 -7.24
CA ALA A 84 7.63 8.99 -7.35
C ALA A 84 7.21 10.39 -6.88
N THR A 85 8.15 11.13 -6.29
CA THR A 85 7.99 12.57 -6.06
C THR A 85 7.92 13.34 -7.38
N SER A 86 7.21 14.46 -7.38
CA SER A 86 6.99 15.36 -8.53
C SER A 86 8.28 15.92 -9.14
N ASP A 87 9.34 16.06 -8.33
CA ASP A 87 10.67 16.49 -8.76
C ASP A 87 11.56 15.35 -9.30
N SER A 88 11.03 14.12 -9.36
CA SER A 88 11.63 13.01 -10.12
C SER A 88 11.09 13.06 -11.54
N ASN A 89 11.93 13.33 -12.55
CA ASN A 89 11.45 13.34 -13.92
C ASN A 89 10.96 11.94 -14.33
N GLU A 90 10.03 11.88 -15.29
CA GLU A 90 9.33 10.65 -15.65
C GLU A 90 10.27 9.53 -16.13
N THR A 91 11.31 9.89 -16.88
CA THR A 91 12.26 8.91 -17.42
C THR A 91 13.10 8.28 -16.32
N ASP A 92 13.62 9.09 -15.39
CA ASP A 92 14.42 8.63 -14.26
C ASP A 92 13.57 7.83 -13.28
N ALA A 93 12.33 8.26 -13.01
CA ALA A 93 11.41 7.53 -12.15
C ALA A 93 11.09 6.14 -12.73
N ARG A 94 10.81 6.06 -14.04
CA ARG A 94 10.58 4.77 -14.72
C ARG A 94 11.82 3.87 -14.66
N LYS A 95 13.01 4.40 -14.96
CA LYS A 95 14.25 3.62 -14.93
C LYS A 95 14.61 3.15 -13.52
N THR A 96 14.40 4.02 -12.52
CA THR A 96 14.57 3.66 -11.12
C THR A 96 13.63 2.51 -10.74
N ALA A 97 12.35 2.57 -11.13
CA ALA A 97 11.37 1.51 -10.88
C ALA A 97 11.80 0.17 -11.50
N GLU A 98 12.18 0.17 -12.79
CA GLU A 98 12.69 -1.01 -13.49
C GLU A 98 13.92 -1.60 -12.78
N ASN A 99 14.85 -0.75 -12.35
CA ASN A 99 16.06 -1.17 -11.66
C ASN A 99 15.76 -1.76 -10.28
N TRP A 100 14.82 -1.19 -9.52
CA TRP A 100 14.40 -1.73 -8.22
C TRP A 100 13.67 -3.06 -8.35
N ILE A 101 12.78 -3.21 -9.32
CA ILE A 101 12.13 -4.49 -9.61
C ILE A 101 13.18 -5.54 -9.98
N LYS A 102 14.10 -5.21 -10.88
CA LYS A 102 15.19 -6.11 -11.29
C LYS A 102 16.12 -6.47 -10.12
N GLY A 103 16.45 -5.50 -9.27
CA GLY A 103 17.42 -5.65 -8.19
C GLY A 103 16.85 -6.33 -6.95
N PHE A 104 15.60 -6.03 -6.59
CA PHE A 104 15.00 -6.37 -5.30
C PHE A 104 13.74 -7.22 -5.39
N GLY A 105 13.16 -7.45 -6.58
CA GLY A 105 11.90 -8.16 -6.75
C GLY A 105 11.88 -9.57 -6.13
N ALA A 106 13.01 -10.29 -6.15
CA ALA A 106 13.12 -11.58 -5.48
C ALA A 106 13.05 -11.46 -3.95
N GLY A 107 13.73 -10.47 -3.36
CA GLY A 107 13.73 -10.23 -1.92
C GLY A 107 12.43 -9.62 -1.40
N ALA A 108 11.74 -8.83 -2.22
CA ALA A 108 10.50 -8.15 -1.84
C ALA A 108 9.28 -9.07 -1.69
N ARG A 109 9.28 -10.25 -2.33
CA ARG A 109 8.18 -11.23 -2.27
C ARG A 109 8.08 -11.99 -0.94
N ARG A 110 8.98 -11.72 -0.02
CA ARG A 110 9.24 -12.52 1.17
C ARG A 110 9.44 -11.59 2.37
N ASN A 111 10.11 -12.07 3.40
CA ASN A 111 10.34 -11.31 4.62
C ASN A 111 11.17 -10.04 4.32
N VAL A 112 10.54 -8.88 4.52
CA VAL A 112 11.17 -7.57 4.46
C VAL A 112 10.96 -6.85 5.79
N THR A 113 12.03 -6.25 6.32
CA THR A 113 11.90 -5.29 7.44
C THR A 113 12.17 -3.88 6.96
N GLY A 114 11.26 -2.97 7.24
CA GLY A 114 11.46 -1.53 7.13
C GLY A 114 11.87 -0.93 8.47
N ASP A 115 13.05 -0.31 8.48
CA ASP A 115 13.58 0.45 9.61
C ASP A 115 13.41 1.94 9.33
N PHE A 116 12.48 2.57 10.05
CA PHE A 116 12.03 3.94 9.85
C PHE A 116 12.82 4.87 10.77
N TYR A 117 13.78 5.60 10.19
CA TYR A 117 14.74 6.43 10.92
C TYR A 117 14.18 7.81 11.21
N ASP A 118 14.45 8.28 12.43
CA ASP A 118 14.08 9.62 12.93
C ASP A 118 12.57 9.90 12.81
N ASP A 119 12.14 11.13 13.09
CA ASP A 119 10.72 11.47 12.92
C ASP A 119 10.36 11.52 11.43
N GLY A 120 9.13 11.07 11.12
CA GLY A 120 8.57 11.07 9.78
C GLY A 120 7.46 12.09 9.62
N SER A 121 7.65 13.33 10.11
CA SER A 121 6.64 14.39 10.02
C SER A 121 6.39 14.85 8.59
N GLU A 122 7.46 15.14 7.83
CA GLU A 122 7.38 15.58 6.43
C GLU A 122 8.28 14.77 5.49
N ARG A 123 9.37 14.21 6.02
CA ARG A 123 10.36 13.40 5.30
C ARG A 123 10.87 12.31 6.22
N GLN A 124 11.12 11.13 5.68
CA GLN A 124 11.70 10.04 6.43
C GLN A 124 12.69 9.23 5.59
N VAL A 125 13.77 8.80 6.24
CA VAL A 125 14.70 7.82 5.69
C VAL A 125 14.24 6.45 6.17
N VAL A 126 14.09 5.51 5.23
CA VAL A 126 13.67 4.14 5.51
C VAL A 126 14.68 3.19 4.92
N VAL A 127 15.22 2.30 5.75
CA VAL A 127 16.11 1.24 5.28
C VAL A 127 15.31 -0.06 5.19
N LEU A 128 15.22 -0.62 4.00
CA LEU A 128 14.63 -1.93 3.77
C LEU A 128 15.71 -3.01 3.80
N TYR A 129 15.45 -4.03 4.60
CA TYR A 129 16.25 -5.24 4.72
C TYR A 129 15.48 -6.39 4.08
N PHE A 130 15.98 -6.86 2.93
CA PHE A 130 15.43 -8.00 2.20
C PHE A 130 16.12 -9.27 2.69
N HIS A 131 15.50 -9.99 3.62
CA HIS A 131 16.19 -11.03 4.41
C HIS A 131 16.67 -12.21 3.56
N ASP A 132 15.85 -12.65 2.61
CA ASP A 132 16.14 -13.81 1.76
C ASP A 132 17.32 -13.56 0.82
N THR A 133 17.44 -12.35 0.28
CA THR A 133 18.55 -11.96 -0.62
C THR A 133 19.70 -11.28 0.10
N ARG A 134 19.55 -10.99 1.41
CA ARG A 134 20.49 -10.22 2.25
C ARG A 134 20.82 -8.84 1.68
N GLN A 135 19.94 -8.29 0.85
CA GLN A 135 20.09 -6.96 0.30
C GLN A 135 19.58 -5.92 1.27
N VAL A 136 20.22 -4.75 1.28
CA VAL A 136 19.82 -3.60 2.09
C VAL A 136 19.75 -2.39 1.17
N LYS A 137 18.66 -1.63 1.27
CA LYS A 137 18.49 -0.41 0.47
C LYS A 137 17.85 0.70 1.30
N GLU A 138 18.41 1.89 1.17
CA GLU A 138 17.82 3.13 1.69
C GLU A 138 16.82 3.72 0.69
N PHE A 139 15.68 4.17 1.20
CA PHE A 139 14.69 4.96 0.50
C PHE A 139 14.46 6.26 1.27
N THR A 140 14.37 7.37 0.55
CA THR A 140 13.82 8.61 1.09
C THR A 140 12.37 8.71 0.68
N VAL A 141 11.48 8.84 1.66
CA VAL A 141 10.06 9.14 1.46
C VAL A 141 9.74 10.52 2.03
N ARG A 142 8.81 11.24 1.42
CA ARG A 142 8.39 12.57 1.91
C ARG A 142 7.01 12.95 1.39
N LEU A 143 6.39 13.90 2.06
CA LEU A 143 5.25 14.64 1.54
C LEU A 143 5.64 15.36 0.25
N ASP A 144 4.76 15.31 -0.74
CA ASP A 144 4.92 15.93 -2.04
C ASP A 144 3.55 16.33 -2.60
N GLY A 145 3.47 17.52 -3.20
CA GLY A 145 2.23 18.16 -3.59
C GLY A 145 2.09 19.57 -2.99
N ASP A 146 0.89 20.12 -3.08
CA ASP A 146 0.55 21.44 -2.55
C ASP A 146 0.07 21.36 -1.10
N ALA A 147 0.23 22.47 -0.35
CA ALA A 147 -0.25 22.64 1.02
C ALA A 147 -1.70 22.15 1.22
N GLY A 148 -1.89 21.13 2.06
CA GLY A 148 -3.18 20.52 2.37
C GLY A 148 -3.66 19.46 1.37
N LYS A 149 -2.82 19.08 0.42
CA LYS A 149 -3.07 18.03 -0.60
C LYS A 149 -1.83 17.15 -0.82
N GLU A 150 -0.89 17.16 0.11
CA GLU A 150 0.33 16.38 0.00
C GLU A 150 0.06 14.90 0.23
N ASP A 151 0.69 14.08 -0.60
CA ASP A 151 0.77 12.63 -0.40
C ASP A 151 2.21 12.24 -0.05
N TRP A 152 2.35 11.15 0.69
CA TRP A 152 3.66 10.52 0.84
C TRP A 152 4.10 9.89 -0.48
N ARG A 153 5.29 10.28 -0.95
CA ARG A 153 5.93 9.82 -2.18
C ARG A 153 7.35 9.34 -1.90
N VAL A 154 7.93 8.64 -2.86
CA VAL A 154 9.28 8.06 -2.82
C VAL A 154 10.18 8.84 -3.77
N LEU A 155 11.39 9.20 -3.33
CA LEU A 155 12.36 9.84 -4.21
C LEU A 155 12.94 8.83 -5.23
N MET A 156 12.77 9.07 -6.53
CA MET A 156 13.15 8.13 -7.60
C MET A 156 13.99 8.78 -8.70
N LYS A 157 15.28 9.01 -8.40
CA LYS A 157 16.19 9.80 -9.27
C LYS A 157 17.39 9.03 -9.84
N SER A 158 17.45 7.70 -9.68
CA SER A 158 18.63 6.90 -10.03
C SER A 158 18.35 6.02 -11.25
N ALA A 159 18.58 6.57 -12.44
CA ALA A 159 18.42 5.83 -13.70
C ALA A 159 19.52 4.76 -13.93
N ASP A 160 20.72 4.95 -13.37
CA ASP A 160 21.77 3.94 -13.38
C ASP A 160 21.44 2.79 -12.42
N PHE A 161 21.68 1.55 -12.85
CA PHE A 161 21.34 0.36 -12.07
C PHE A 161 22.17 0.25 -10.79
N LYS A 162 23.46 0.54 -10.85
CA LYS A 162 24.36 0.45 -9.70
C LYS A 162 23.96 1.50 -8.66
N ASP A 163 23.65 2.71 -9.10
CA ASP A 163 23.19 3.77 -8.19
C ASP A 163 21.79 3.46 -7.64
N ALA A 164 20.87 2.91 -8.43
CA ALA A 164 19.55 2.54 -7.95
C ALA A 164 19.61 1.44 -6.88
N THR A 165 20.56 0.51 -6.98
CA THR A 165 20.61 -0.70 -6.15
C THR A 165 21.71 -0.72 -5.10
N HIS A 166 22.57 0.31 -5.03
CA HIS A 166 23.63 0.34 -4.03
C HIS A 166 23.06 0.31 -2.61
N ALA A 167 23.73 -0.47 -1.76
CA ALA A 167 23.45 -0.50 -0.33
C ALA A 167 24.00 0.76 0.35
N PRO A 168 23.28 1.33 1.33
CA PRO A 168 23.78 2.46 2.11
C PRO A 168 25.06 2.07 2.86
N ASN A 169 26.01 3.00 2.96
CA ASN A 169 27.29 2.78 3.66
C ASN A 169 27.20 2.97 5.19
N TRP A 170 26.09 3.51 5.68
CA TRP A 170 25.90 3.89 7.08
C TRP A 170 24.93 2.97 7.85
N ALA A 171 24.07 2.24 7.15
CA ALA A 171 23.01 1.47 7.79
C ALA A 171 23.58 0.34 8.67
N PRO A 172 22.98 0.07 9.85
CA PRO A 172 23.36 -1.07 10.68
C PRO A 172 23.22 -2.40 9.93
N LYS A 173 23.95 -3.43 10.38
CA LYS A 173 23.84 -4.79 9.80
C LYS A 173 22.48 -5.44 10.04
N ALA A 174 21.77 -5.02 11.07
CA ALA A 174 20.46 -5.53 11.45
C ALA A 174 19.50 -4.37 11.71
N PRO A 175 18.20 -4.53 11.34
CA PRO A 175 17.18 -3.51 11.62
C PRO A 175 17.15 -3.09 13.08
N GLY A 176 16.96 -1.79 13.35
CA GLY A 176 16.84 -1.24 14.70
C GLY A 176 18.17 -1.15 15.48
N GLY A 177 19.31 -1.48 14.86
CA GLY A 177 20.61 -1.54 15.54
C GLY A 177 21.10 -0.22 16.17
N THR A 178 20.54 0.93 15.78
CA THR A 178 20.81 2.25 16.39
C THR A 178 19.64 2.81 17.18
N GLY A 179 18.60 2.01 17.42
CA GLY A 179 17.31 2.52 17.89
C GLY A 179 16.61 3.39 16.84
N SER A 180 16.86 3.12 15.55
CA SER A 180 16.25 3.83 14.43
C SER A 180 16.47 5.34 14.46
N ARG A 181 17.68 5.73 14.84
CA ARG A 181 18.15 7.12 14.80
C ARG A 181 19.37 7.23 13.92
N MET A 182 19.40 8.24 13.06
CA MET A 182 20.62 8.54 12.32
C MET A 182 21.65 9.13 13.30
N LYS A 183 22.89 8.63 13.23
CA LYS A 183 23.99 9.27 13.96
C LYS A 183 24.38 10.51 13.17
N ASN A 184 24.09 11.69 13.71
CA ASN A 184 24.65 12.92 13.19
C ASN A 184 26.18 12.82 13.30
N SER A 185 26.86 12.61 12.19
CA SER A 185 28.29 12.88 12.11
C SER A 185 28.45 14.40 12.09
N ASN A 186 28.72 14.99 13.25
CA ASN A 186 29.31 16.33 13.34
C ASN A 186 30.63 16.39 12.58
#